data_AF-A0A3D2RG20-F1
#
_entry.id   AF-A0A3D2RG20-F1
#
_cell.length_a   1.000
_cell.length_b   1.000
_cell.length_c   1.000
_cell.angle_alpha   90.00
_cell.angle_beta   90.00
_cell.angle_gamma   90.00
#
_symmetry.space_group_name_H-M   'P 1'
#
loop_
_entity.id
_entity.type
_entity.pdbx_description
1 polymer ?
#
loop_
_entity_poly.entity_id
_entity_poly.type
_entity_poly.pdbx_seq_one_letter_code
_entity_poly.pdbx_strand_id
1 'polypeptide(L)'
;MPRNRVGSRRNTRSDDTHGYILSLGVTHSSSTAYHVGELSVPCGCIDPVGNRRPIVEPSGDIRVVPTLAFRDGTCPGDLDKLNAMMAKQKLQRSGKVGHAAATLVPARVIRDTRKRQLRNLCPTCTIKPSIHR
;
A
#
# COMPACT_ATOMS: atom_id res chain seq x y z
N MET A 1 47.96 -25.60 -9.81
CA MET A 1 47.45 -24.68 -8.76
C MET A 1 46.31 -23.83 -9.33
N PRO A 2 45.04 -24.26 -9.27
CA PRO A 2 43.92 -23.41 -9.65
C PRO A 2 43.38 -22.65 -8.44
N ARG A 3 43.15 -21.35 -8.62
CA ARG A 3 42.64 -20.40 -7.61
C ARG A 3 41.15 -20.67 -7.34
N ASN A 4 40.80 -20.94 -6.08
CA ASN A 4 39.43 -20.98 -5.60
C ASN A 4 38.79 -19.58 -5.72
N ARG A 5 37.79 -19.42 -6.61
CA ARG A 5 36.84 -18.30 -6.53
C ARG A 5 35.74 -18.69 -5.55
N VAL A 6 35.81 -18.16 -4.33
CA VAL A 6 34.70 -18.17 -3.38
C VAL A 6 33.59 -17.29 -3.94
N GLY A 7 32.61 -17.92 -4.59
CA GLY A 7 31.37 -17.27 -4.96
C GLY A 7 30.61 -16.88 -3.70
N SER A 8 30.65 -15.60 -3.35
CA SER A 8 29.75 -15.00 -2.36
C SER A 8 28.31 -15.26 -2.77
N ARG A 9 27.66 -16.23 -2.12
CA ARG A 9 26.22 -16.41 -2.18
C ARG A 9 25.60 -15.18 -1.52
N ARG A 10 25.25 -14.19 -2.34
CA ARG A 10 24.34 -13.13 -1.93
C ARG A 10 23.09 -13.82 -1.42
N ASN A 11 22.83 -13.65 -0.14
CA ASN A 11 21.66 -14.14 0.56
C ASN A 11 20.45 -13.35 0.05
N THR A 12 19.92 -13.73 -1.11
CA THR A 12 18.64 -13.22 -1.60
C THR A 12 17.56 -13.86 -0.76
N ARG A 13 17.16 -13.21 0.35
CA ARG A 13 15.87 -13.50 0.97
C ARG A 13 14.82 -13.26 -0.10
N SER A 14 14.31 -14.37 -0.62
CA SER A 14 13.21 -14.49 -1.55
C SER A 14 11.92 -14.07 -0.86
N ASP A 15 11.58 -12.79 -0.95
CA ASP A 15 10.26 -12.26 -0.58
C ASP A 15 9.38 -12.25 -1.85
N ASP A 16 9.14 -13.46 -2.38
CA ASP A 16 8.66 -13.74 -3.75
C ASP A 16 7.18 -14.17 -3.80
N THR A 17 6.31 -13.60 -2.96
CA THR A 17 4.86 -13.64 -3.26
C THR A 17 4.54 -12.53 -4.27
N HIS A 18 4.67 -12.86 -5.56
CA HIS A 18 4.27 -11.98 -6.67
C HIS A 18 2.75 -11.91 -6.83
N GLY A 19 2.07 -11.28 -5.87
CA GLY A 19 0.63 -11.03 -5.94
C GLY A 19 0.28 -9.97 -7.00
N TYR A 20 -0.90 -10.11 -7.60
CA TYR A 20 -1.48 -9.15 -8.53
C TYR A 20 -2.80 -8.61 -7.97
N ILE A 21 -3.12 -7.38 -8.33
CA ILE A 21 -4.38 -6.73 -7.99
C ILE A 21 -5.15 -6.55 -9.29
N LEU A 22 -6.36 -7.09 -9.31
CA LEU A 22 -7.33 -6.95 -10.39
C LEU A 22 -8.37 -5.92 -9.97
N SER A 23 -8.54 -4.88 -10.79
CA SER A 23 -9.64 -3.93 -10.67
C SER A 23 -10.67 -4.24 -11.76
N LEU A 24 -11.93 -4.40 -11.38
CA LEU A 24 -13.06 -4.73 -12.27
C LEU A 24 -14.11 -3.63 -12.20
N GLY A 25 -14.35 -2.93 -13.30
CA GLY A 25 -15.29 -1.80 -13.34
C GLY A 25 -14.84 -0.57 -12.57
N VAL A 26 -13.64 -0.61 -11.99
CA VAL A 26 -13.01 0.45 -11.21
C VAL A 26 -11.56 0.59 -11.65
N THR A 27 -10.91 1.68 -11.25
CA THR A 27 -9.45 1.82 -11.41
C THR A 27 -8.74 1.39 -10.13
N HIS A 28 -7.41 1.39 -10.17
CA HIS A 28 -6.63 1.09 -8.98
C HIS A 28 -6.72 2.19 -7.91
N SER A 29 -7.36 3.35 -8.15
CA SER A 29 -7.67 4.35 -7.10
C SER A 29 -8.46 3.76 -5.93
N SER A 30 -9.22 2.70 -6.17
CA SER A 30 -9.95 1.92 -5.16
C SER A 30 -9.11 0.87 -4.42
N SER A 31 -7.83 0.70 -4.79
CA SER A 31 -6.98 -0.38 -4.28
C SER A 31 -6.52 -0.12 -2.85
N THR A 32 -6.88 -1.03 -1.94
CA THR A 32 -6.42 -1.01 -0.54
C THR A 32 -4.90 -1.14 -0.41
N ALA A 33 -4.21 -1.67 -1.44
CA ALA A 33 -2.75 -1.74 -1.45
C ALA A 33 -2.06 -0.36 -1.45
N TYR A 34 -2.78 0.72 -1.78
CA TYR A 34 -2.26 2.05 -1.56
C TYR A 34 -2.02 2.36 -0.08
N HIS A 35 -2.85 1.85 0.82
CA HIS A 35 -2.67 2.04 2.26
C HIS A 35 -1.44 1.30 2.78
N VAL A 36 -1.09 0.15 2.19
CA VAL A 36 0.19 -0.52 2.48
C VAL A 36 1.37 0.37 2.06
N GLY A 37 1.25 1.06 0.91
CA GLY A 37 2.23 2.06 0.48
C GLY A 37 2.35 3.25 1.45
N GLU A 38 1.22 3.73 1.97
CA GLU A 38 1.15 4.83 2.95
C GLU A 38 1.79 4.48 4.29
N LEU A 39 1.58 3.25 4.79
CA LEU A 39 2.21 2.75 6.02
C LEU A 39 3.72 2.51 5.86
N SER A 40 4.20 2.46 4.62
CA SER A 40 5.61 2.21 4.32
C SER A 40 6.47 3.48 4.21
N VAL A 41 5.88 4.64 4.50
CA VAL A 41 6.52 5.96 4.57
C VAL A 41 6.03 6.67 5.85
N PRO A 42 6.77 7.63 6.41
CA PRO A 42 6.36 8.31 7.65
C PRO A 42 5.25 9.34 7.39
N CYS A 43 4.06 8.89 7.00
CA CYS A 43 2.92 9.78 6.83
C CYS A 43 2.30 10.11 8.19
N GLY A 44 2.55 11.32 8.69
CA GLY A 44 2.09 11.78 10.00
C GLY A 44 0.57 11.93 10.14
N CYS A 45 -0.19 11.78 9.05
CA CYS A 45 -1.65 11.72 9.06
C CYS A 45 -2.20 10.33 9.41
N ILE A 46 -1.34 9.34 9.65
CA ILE A 46 -1.70 7.99 10.10
C ILE A 46 -0.92 7.69 11.37
N ASP A 47 -1.62 7.25 12.42
CA ASP A 47 -1.00 6.77 13.66
C ASP A 47 -1.33 5.28 13.84
N PRO A 48 -0.35 4.36 13.78
CA PRO A 48 -0.57 2.91 13.93
C PRO A 48 -1.27 2.48 15.22
N VAL A 49 -1.21 3.29 16.28
CA VAL A 49 -1.72 2.96 17.63
C VAL A 49 -2.57 4.08 18.23
N GLY A 50 -3.01 5.05 17.42
CA GLY A 50 -3.70 6.25 17.89
C GLY A 50 -5.11 6.02 18.43
N ASN A 51 -5.76 4.90 18.08
CA ASN A 51 -7.12 4.56 18.50
C ASN A 51 -7.17 3.33 19.41
N ARG A 52 -8.34 3.08 20.01
CA ARG A 52 -8.62 1.85 20.77
C ARG A 52 -9.87 1.15 20.23
N ARG A 53 -9.82 -0.16 20.07
CA ARG A 53 -10.99 -0.97 19.67
C ARG A 53 -11.09 -2.27 20.48
N PRO A 54 -12.31 -2.75 20.77
CA PRO A 54 -12.49 -4.07 21.33
C PRO A 54 -12.17 -5.15 20.29
N ILE A 55 -11.57 -6.25 20.75
CA ILE A 55 -11.45 -7.51 20.04
C ILE A 55 -12.05 -8.61 20.90
N VAL A 56 -12.51 -9.69 20.26
CA VAL A 56 -12.97 -10.90 20.94
C VAL A 56 -11.79 -11.86 21.04
N GLU A 57 -11.44 -12.24 22.26
CA GLU A 57 -10.42 -13.26 22.53
C GLU A 57 -10.95 -14.66 22.23
N PRO A 58 -10.08 -15.67 22.04
CA PRO A 58 -10.51 -17.06 21.85
C PRO A 58 -11.40 -17.61 22.98
N SER A 59 -11.31 -17.05 24.19
CA SER A 59 -12.18 -17.39 25.34
C SER A 59 -13.61 -16.85 25.20
N GLY A 60 -13.84 -15.91 24.29
CA GLY A 60 -15.09 -15.14 24.18
C GLY A 60 -15.06 -13.81 24.95
N ASP A 61 -14.01 -13.55 25.73
CA ASP A 61 -13.86 -12.28 26.46
C ASP A 61 -13.55 -11.11 25.51
N ILE A 62 -13.95 -9.90 25.92
CA ILE A 62 -13.65 -8.67 25.18
C ILE A 62 -12.39 -8.02 25.76
N ARG A 63 -11.39 -7.77 24.91
CA ARG A 63 -10.20 -6.98 25.27
C ARG A 63 -10.08 -5.74 24.38
N VAL A 64 -9.75 -4.59 24.98
CA VAL A 64 -9.52 -3.35 24.22
C VAL A 64 -8.04 -3.21 23.88
N VAL A 65 -7.73 -3.15 22.58
CA VAL A 65 -6.35 -3.07 22.07
C VAL A 65 -6.10 -1.76 21.30
N PRO A 66 -4.84 -1.28 21.25
CA PRO A 66 -4.46 -0.19 20.35
C PRO A 66 -4.73 -0.55 18.89
N THR A 67 -5.19 0.42 18.11
CA THR A 67 -5.49 0.27 16.69
C THR A 67 -5.13 1.52 15.90
N LEU A 68 -5.10 1.38 14.58
CA LEU A 68 -4.86 2.46 13.63
C LEU A 68 -5.83 3.65 13.81
N ALA A 69 -5.28 4.85 13.93
CA ALA A 69 -5.98 6.09 13.63
C ALA A 69 -5.63 6.54 12.21
N PHE A 70 -6.65 6.53 11.35
CA PHE A 70 -6.52 6.97 9.97
C PHE A 70 -6.73 8.48 9.86
N ARG A 71 -6.33 9.09 8.74
CA ARG A 71 -6.38 10.54 8.53
C ARG A 71 -7.80 11.12 8.67
N ASP A 72 -7.90 12.30 9.26
CA ASP A 72 -9.14 13.07 9.41
C ASP A 72 -9.30 14.10 8.27
N GLY A 73 -9.23 13.62 7.03
CA GLY A 73 -9.34 14.49 5.86
C GLY A 73 -8.81 13.89 4.56
N THR A 74 -9.13 14.54 3.45
CA THR A 74 -8.74 14.07 2.12
C THR A 74 -7.25 14.26 1.88
N CYS A 75 -6.55 13.16 1.55
CA CYS A 75 -5.13 13.23 1.22
C CYS A 75 -4.92 14.05 -0.08
N PRO A 76 -3.95 14.98 -0.12
CA PRO A 76 -3.65 15.76 -1.33
C PRO A 76 -3.01 14.91 -2.44
N GLY A 77 -2.56 13.69 -2.12
CA GLY A 77 -2.02 12.75 -3.09
C GLY A 77 -3.13 12.17 -3.98
N ASP A 78 -3.35 12.83 -5.12
CA ASP A 78 -4.30 12.45 -6.16
C ASP A 78 -4.03 11.04 -6.71
N LEU A 79 -4.97 10.12 -6.48
CA LEU A 79 -4.88 8.72 -6.88
C LEU A 79 -5.26 8.50 -8.35
N ASP A 80 -6.09 9.35 -8.93
CA ASP A 80 -6.49 9.24 -10.33
C ASP A 80 -5.35 9.67 -11.24
N LYS A 81 -4.64 10.74 -10.89
CA LYS A 81 -3.36 11.11 -11.55
C LYS A 81 -2.33 9.99 -11.44
N LEU A 82 -2.25 9.32 -10.29
CA LEU A 82 -1.34 8.20 -10.09
C LEU A 82 -1.70 7.02 -10.98
N ASN A 83 -3.00 6.70 -11.09
CA ASN A 83 -3.51 5.65 -11.96
C ASN A 83 -3.29 5.97 -13.45
N ALA A 84 -3.56 7.21 -13.87
CA ALA A 84 -3.29 7.67 -15.24
C ALA A 84 -1.79 7.58 -15.60
N MET A 85 -0.92 7.92 -14.64
CA MET A 85 0.53 7.77 -14.81
C MET A 85 0.92 6.29 -14.99
N MET A 86 0.39 5.37 -14.18
CA MET A 86 0.65 3.93 -14.33
C MET A 86 0.19 3.41 -15.69
N ALA A 87 -0.96 3.85 -16.17
CA ALA A 87 -1.45 3.55 -17.52
C ALA A 87 -0.50 4.06 -18.60
N LYS A 88 -0.07 5.33 -18.52
CA LYS A 88 0.86 5.95 -19.47
C LYS A 88 2.22 5.23 -19.52
N GLN A 89 2.71 4.76 -18.37
CA GLN A 89 3.96 4.02 -18.26
C GLN A 89 3.83 2.53 -18.58
N LYS A 90 2.64 2.06 -19.01
CA LYS A 90 2.35 0.65 -19.30
C LYS A 90 2.67 -0.28 -18.12
N LEU A 91 2.50 0.22 -16.90
CA LEU A 91 2.69 -0.53 -15.66
C LEU A 91 1.47 -1.40 -15.30
N GLN A 92 0.37 -1.23 -16.04
CA GLN A 92 -0.86 -2.00 -15.91
C GLN A 92 -1.24 -2.65 -17.22
N ARG A 93 -1.83 -3.85 -17.14
CA ARG A 93 -2.48 -4.50 -18.27
C ARG A 93 -3.96 -4.15 -18.24
N SER A 94 -4.47 -3.60 -19.33
CA SER A 94 -5.88 -3.23 -19.46
C SER A 94 -6.60 -4.19 -20.41
N GLY A 95 -7.89 -4.44 -20.17
CA GLY A 95 -8.74 -5.25 -21.03
C GLY A 95 -10.20 -5.21 -20.59
N LYS A 96 -10.99 -6.16 -21.07
CA LYS A 96 -12.35 -6.40 -20.58
C LYS A 96 -12.43 -7.76 -19.88
N VAL A 97 -13.22 -7.81 -18.81
CA VAL A 97 -13.68 -9.06 -18.19
C VAL A 97 -15.20 -9.00 -18.20
N GLY A 98 -15.83 -9.82 -19.04
CA GLY A 98 -17.22 -9.60 -19.43
C GLY A 98 -17.40 -8.22 -20.08
N HIS A 99 -18.35 -7.43 -19.59
CA HIS A 99 -18.57 -6.05 -20.04
C HIS A 99 -17.75 -5.00 -19.25
N ALA A 100 -17.10 -5.39 -18.15
CA ALA A 100 -16.38 -4.45 -17.29
C ALA A 100 -14.99 -4.13 -17.87
N ALA A 101 -14.61 -2.85 -17.83
CA ALA A 101 -13.22 -2.46 -17.99
C ALA A 101 -12.40 -3.02 -16.83
N ALA A 102 -11.28 -3.67 -17.13
CA ALA A 102 -10.46 -4.35 -16.15
C ALA A 102 -9.00 -3.95 -16.28
N THR A 103 -8.32 -3.83 -15.13
CA THR A 103 -6.88 -3.61 -15.07
C THR A 103 -6.21 -4.58 -14.11
N LEU A 104 -5.07 -5.13 -14.51
CA LEU A 104 -4.26 -6.06 -13.69
C LEU A 104 -2.86 -5.47 -13.50
N VAL A 105 -2.43 -5.34 -12.24
CA VAL A 105 -1.14 -4.75 -11.87
C VAL A 105 -0.47 -5.58 -10.77
N PRO A 106 0.85 -5.81 -10.80
CA PRO A 106 1.56 -6.40 -9.67
C PRO A 106 1.39 -5.53 -8.41
N ALA A 107 1.04 -6.12 -7.26
CA ALA A 107 0.77 -5.38 -6.03
C ALA A 107 1.95 -4.47 -5.61
N ARG A 108 3.18 -4.95 -5.82
CA ARG A 108 4.42 -4.18 -5.58
C ARG A 108 4.48 -2.88 -6.36
N VAL A 109 3.98 -2.86 -7.60
CA VAL A 109 4.02 -1.67 -8.46
C VAL A 109 3.10 -0.59 -7.91
N ILE A 110 1.91 -0.96 -7.42
CA ILE A 110 0.97 -0.03 -6.76
C ILE A 110 1.62 0.55 -5.49
N ARG A 111 2.14 -0.33 -4.62
CA ARG A 111 2.83 0.06 -3.37
C ARG A 111 3.97 1.03 -3.66
N ASP A 112 4.89 0.66 -4.55
CA ASP A 112 6.12 1.43 -4.80
C ASP A 112 5.84 2.77 -5.49
N THR A 113 4.85 2.77 -6.39
CA THR A 113 4.36 3.98 -7.05
C THR A 113 3.78 4.96 -6.05
N ARG A 114 2.95 4.49 -5.12
CA ARG A 114 2.39 5.33 -4.04
C ARG A 114 3.47 5.81 -3.06
N LYS A 115 4.40 4.94 -2.65
CA LYS A 115 5.55 5.33 -1.82
C LYS A 115 6.37 6.45 -2.45
N ARG A 116 6.59 6.42 -3.76
CA ARG A 116 7.29 7.50 -4.49
C ARG A 116 6.51 8.81 -4.45
N GLN A 117 5.20 8.77 -4.70
CA GLN A 117 4.35 9.95 -4.64
C GLN A 117 4.36 10.60 -3.24
N LEU A 118 4.23 9.78 -2.19
CA LEU A 118 4.11 10.26 -0.82
C LEU A 118 5.41 10.78 -0.22
N ARG A 119 6.57 10.33 -0.69
CA ARG A 119 7.89 10.82 -0.21
C ARG A 119 8.02 12.35 -0.29
N ASN A 120 7.40 12.97 -1.29
CA ASN A 120 7.45 14.42 -1.48
C ASN A 120 6.26 15.14 -0.82
N LEU A 121 5.14 14.43 -0.55
CA LEU A 121 3.91 15.02 -0.05
C LEU A 121 3.76 14.92 1.48
N CYS A 122 4.12 13.76 2.06
CA CYS A 122 3.89 13.52 3.49
C CYS A 122 4.71 14.43 4.43
N PRO A 123 5.95 14.87 4.11
CA PRO A 123 6.70 15.77 5.00
C PRO A 123 6.04 17.12 5.25
N THR A 124 5.23 17.62 4.32
CA THR A 124 4.53 18.92 4.43
C THR A 124 3.03 18.76 4.72
N CYS A 125 2.57 17.53 4.98
CA CYS A 125 1.16 17.25 5.20
C CYS A 125 0.68 17.79 6.55
N THR A 126 -0.36 18.62 6.52
CA THR A 126 -0.97 19.22 7.72
C THR A 126 -2.09 18.38 8.32
N ILE A 127 -2.60 17.40 7.56
CA ILE A 127 -3.70 16.52 7.98
C ILE A 127 -3.26 15.67 9.16
N LYS A 128 -4.11 15.55 10.17
CA LYS A 128 -3.86 14.76 11.38
C LYS A 128 -4.66 13.46 11.39
N PRO A 129 -4.24 12.45 12.17
CA PRO A 129 -5.06 11.27 12.41
C PRO A 129 -6.35 11.63 13.16
N SER A 130 -7.45 10.94 12.83
CA SER A 130 -8.72 11.01 13.54
C SER A 130 -8.67 10.08 14.75
N ILE A 131 -8.48 10.68 15.93
CA ILE A 131 -8.31 9.98 17.20
C ILE A 131 -9.63 9.98 17.97
N HIS A 132 -10.09 8.79 18.33
CA HIS A 132 -11.25 8.55 19.19
C HIS A 132 -10.77 7.67 20.35
N ARG A 133 -10.77 8.25 21.56
CA ARG A 133 -10.28 7.59 22.78
C ARG A 133 -11.37 6.78 23.45
#